data_AF-A0A7W3N5L2-F1
#
_entry.id   AF-A0A7W3N5L2-F1
#
_cell.length_a   1.000
_cell.length_b   1.000
_cell.length_c   1.000
_cell.angle_alpha   90.00
_cell.angle_beta   90.00
_cell.angle_gamma   90.00
#
_symmetry.space_group_name_H-M   'P 1'
#
loop_
_entity.id
_entity.type
_entity.pdbx_description
1 polymer ?
#
loop_
_entity_poly.entity_id
_entity_poly.type
_entity_poly.pdbx_seq_one_letter_code
_entity_poly.pdbx_strand_id
1 'polypeptide(L)' 'MDEPRTDGERPLIAFSRRTRAGGRTYYDNVYATSLEEAYSLYGTSASEDAEIDIIEASEEDLARGELGLSWD' A
#
# COMPACT_ATOMS: atom_id res chain seq x y z
N MET A 1 12.36 -4.32 17.89
CA MET A 1 11.24 -5.12 17.39
C MET A 1 10.06 -4.18 17.40
N ASP A 2 9.65 -3.69 16.24
CA ASP A 2 8.38 -2.97 16.13
C ASP A 2 7.28 -3.95 16.52
N GLU A 3 6.44 -3.58 17.47
CA GLU A 3 5.26 -4.38 17.80
C GLU A 3 4.39 -4.49 16.54
N PRO A 4 3.86 -5.68 16.21
CA PRO A 4 3.00 -5.81 15.03
C PRO A 4 1.83 -4.86 15.21
N ARG A 5 1.58 -4.01 14.20
CA ARG A 5 0.37 -3.18 14.21
C ARG A 5 -0.85 -4.11 14.30
N THR A 6 -1.81 -3.77 15.16
CA THR A 6 -3.00 -4.60 15.40
C THR A 6 -4.27 -3.78 15.22
N ASP A 7 -5.28 -4.39 14.60
CA ASP A 7 -6.67 -3.93 14.64
C ASP A 7 -7.39 -4.78 15.68
N GLY A 8 -7.47 -4.25 16.90
CA GLY A 8 -7.89 -5.01 18.07
C GLY A 8 -6.91 -6.14 18.40
N GLU A 9 -7.35 -7.39 18.26
CA GLU A 9 -6.53 -8.60 18.48
C GLU A 9 -5.93 -9.18 17.18
N ARG A 10 -6.28 -8.63 16.02
CA ARG A 10 -5.83 -9.17 14.73
C ARG A 10 -4.55 -8.47 14.27
N PRO A 11 -3.49 -9.22 13.92
CA PRO A 11 -2.29 -8.63 13.35
C PRO A 11 -2.62 -8.02 11.99
N LEU A 12 -2.13 -6.81 11.76
CA LEU A 12 -2.20 -6.14 10.49
C LEU A 12 -1.00 -6.55 9.63
N ILE A 13 -1.29 -6.85 8.38
CA ILE A 13 -0.31 -7.11 7.34
C ILE A 13 -0.06 -5.77 6.65
N ALA A 14 1.21 -5.47 6.40
CA ALA A 14 1.58 -4.33 5.58
C ALA A 14 1.38 -4.67 4.11
N PHE A 15 0.65 -3.82 3.41
CA PHE A 15 0.44 -3.84 1.97
C PHE A 15 0.96 -2.54 1.37
N SER A 16 1.57 -2.62 0.19
CA SER A 16 1.97 -1.46 -0.58
C SER A 16 0.98 -1.24 -1.71
N ARG A 17 0.38 -0.06 -1.75
CA ARG A 17 -0.38 0.43 -2.89
C ARG A 17 0.60 1.13 -3.83
N ARG A 18 0.74 0.55 -5.02
CA ARG A 18 1.51 1.12 -6.13
C ARG A 18 0.54 1.72 -7.12
N THR A 19 0.57 3.04 -7.27
CA THR A 19 -0.26 3.75 -8.26
C THR A 19 0.62 4.17 -9.42
N ARG A 20 0.37 3.62 -10.60
CA ARG A 20 1.06 4.00 -11.83
C ARG A 20 0.21 4.97 -12.63
N ALA A 21 0.70 6.19 -12.83
CA ALA A 21 0.00 7.22 -13.59
C ALA A 21 1.01 8.11 -14.32
N GLY A 22 0.82 8.34 -15.62
CA GLY A 22 1.67 9.23 -16.42
C GLY A 22 3.17 8.87 -16.40
N GLY A 23 3.51 7.57 -16.42
CA GLY A 23 4.88 7.07 -16.35
C GLY A 23 5.43 6.91 -14.92
N ARG A 24 4.83 7.58 -13.95
CA ARG A 24 5.30 7.56 -12.56
C ARG A 24 4.64 6.47 -11.73
N THR A 25 5.39 5.92 -10.78
CA THR A 25 4.86 4.97 -9.78
C THR A 25 4.94 5.59 -8.39
N TYR A 26 3.78 5.76 -7.75
CA TYR A 26 3.64 6.26 -6.38
C TYR A 26 3.46 5.10 -5.41
N TYR A 27 4.06 5.20 -4.24
CA TYR A 27 4.01 4.18 -3.19
C TYR A 27 3.28 4.72 -1.97
N ASP A 28 2.32 3.96 -1.46
CA ASP A 28 1.56 4.27 -0.25
C ASP A 28 1.43 2.99 0.60
N ASN A 29 1.55 3.12 1.92
CA ASN A 29 1.52 1.97 2.82
C ASN A 29 0.12 1.80 3.43
N VAL A 30 -0.41 0.59 3.35
CA VAL A 30 -1.71 0.21 3.88
C VAL A 30 -1.51 -0.91 4.87
N TYR A 31 -2.09 -0.77 6.06
CA TYR A 31 -2.11 -1.84 7.05
C TYR A 31 -3.52 -2.40 7.10
N ALA A 32 -3.68 -3.66 6.74
CA ALA A 32 -4.98 -4.32 6.69
C ALA A 32 -4.87 -5.76 7.21
N THR A 33 -5.98 -6.33 7.62
CA THR A 33 -6.03 -7.73 8.09
C THR A 33 -6.00 -8.73 6.93
N SER A 34 -6.26 -8.29 5.70
CA SER A 34 -6.25 -9.11 4.48
C SER A 34 -6.14 -8.25 3.21
N LEU A 35 -5.73 -8.88 2.11
CA LEU A 35 -5.61 -8.21 0.81
C LEU A 35 -6.96 -7.65 0.32
N GLU A 36 -8.06 -8.39 0.52
CA GLU A 36 -9.42 -7.94 0.19
C GLU A 36 -9.81 -6.65 0.92
N GLU A 37 -9.44 -6.53 2.20
CA GLU A 37 -9.66 -5.32 3.00
C GLU A 37 -8.79 -4.17 2.51
N ALA A 38 -7.52 -4.43 2.16
CA ALA A 38 -6.65 -3.43 1.54
C ALA A 38 -7.21 -2.90 0.21
N TYR A 39 -7.74 -3.77 -0.65
CA TYR A 39 -8.45 -3.38 -1.88
C TYR A 39 -9.73 -2.59 -1.61
N SER A 40 -10.50 -2.96 -0.58
CA SER A 40 -11.70 -2.22 -0.19
C SER A 40 -11.37 -0.79 0.24
N LEU A 41 -10.29 -0.61 1.02
CA LEU A 41 -9.86 0.70 1.52
C LEU A 41 -9.34 1.63 0.42
N TYR A 42 -8.61 1.10 -0.57
CA TYR A 42 -7.83 1.93 -1.51
C TYR A 42 -8.08 1.69 -3.01
N GLY A 43 -8.67 0.55 -3.39
CA GLY A 43 -8.93 0.17 -4.78
C GLY A 43 -9.95 1.04 -5.51
N THR A 44 -10.65 1.94 -4.80
CA THR A 44 -11.63 2.87 -5.39
C THR A 44 -11.00 4.16 -5.95
N SER A 45 -9.74 4.46 -5.64
CA SER A 45 -9.14 5.78 -5.90
C SER A 45 -8.28 5.89 -7.16
N ALA A 46 -8.41 4.96 -8.11
CA ALA A 46 -7.76 5.10 -9.42
C ALA A 46 -8.52 6.15 -10.24
N SER A 47 -7.84 7.22 -10.64
CA SER A 47 -8.28 7.98 -11.82
C SER A 47 -8.34 7.03 -13.02
N GLU A 48 -9.16 7.30 -14.05
CA GLU A 48 -9.34 6.40 -15.21
C GLU A 48 -8.04 5.97 -15.92
N ASP A 49 -6.95 6.72 -15.78
CA ASP A 49 -5.63 6.44 -16.36
C ASP A 49 -4.64 5.77 -15.39
N ALA A 50 -5.01 5.64 -14.11
CA ALA A 50 -4.13 5.14 -13.06
C ALA A 50 -4.32 3.64 -12.85
N GLU A 51 -3.24 2.88 -12.99
CA GLU A 51 -3.22 1.45 -12.62
C GLU A 51 -2.84 1.33 -11.15
N ILE A 52 -3.66 0.63 -10.36
CA ILE A 52 -3.40 0.38 -8.93
C ILE A 52 -3.09 -1.10 -8.72
N ASP A 53 -1.91 -1.37 -8.18
CA ASP A 53 -1.52 -2.66 -7.64
C ASP A 53 -1.47 -2.57 -6.12
N ILE A 54 -2.11 -3.53 -5.43
CA ILE A 54 -1.95 -3.73 -3.99
C ILE A 54 -1.32 -5.09 -3.78
N ILE A 55 -0.16 -5.10 -3.13
CA ILE A 55 0.62 -6.31 -2.81
C ILE A 55 1.10 -6.27 -1.36
N GLU A 56 1.48 -7.40 -0.78
CA GLU A 56 2.18 -7.40 0.52
C GLU A 56 3.46 -6.55 0.42
N ALA A 57 3.64 -5.64 1.37
CA ALA A 57 4.72 -4.68 1.33
C ALA A 57 6.04 -5.36 1.68
N SER A 58 7.02 -5.23 0.79
CA SER A 58 8.43 -5.47 1.13
C SER A 58 8.93 -4.37 2.07
N GLU A 59 10.04 -4.62 2.78
CA GLU A 59 10.76 -3.58 3.53
C GLU A 59 11.10 -2.37 2.65
N GLU A 60 11.41 -2.60 1.37
CA GLU A 60 11.69 -1.54 0.40
C GLU A 60 10.43 -0.73 0.06
N ASP A 61 9.30 -1.40 -0.15
CA ASP A 61 8.03 -0.75 -0.44
C ASP A 61 7.58 0.11 0.75
N LEU A 62 7.70 -0.44 1.96
CA LEU A 62 7.43 0.27 3.21
C LEU A 62 8.28 1.52 3.32
N ALA A 63 9.60 1.40 3.17
CA ALA A 63 10.50 2.53 3.25
C ALA A 63 10.15 3.62 2.22
N ARG A 64 9.72 3.23 1.02
CA ARG A 64 9.32 4.19 -0.03
C ARG A 64 8.00 4.89 0.27
N GLY A 65 7.00 4.15 0.75
CA GLY A 65 5.73 4.72 1.18
C GLY A 65 5.91 5.70 2.34
N GLU A 66 6.73 5.35 3.35
CA GLU A 66 7.02 6.23 4.49
C GLU A 66 7.76 7.51 4.07
N LEU A 67 8.61 7.41 3.04
CA LEU A 67 9.35 8.55 2.48
C LEU A 67 8.56 9.32 1.42
N GLY A 68 7.35 8.87 1.05
CA GLY A 68 6.54 9.47 0.00
C GLY A 68 7.22 9.47 -1.38
N LEU A 69 8.04 8.45 -1.66
CA LEU A 69 8.84 8.39 -2.88
C LEU A 69 8.01 7.90 -4.07
N SER A 70 8.29 8.49 -5.23
CA SER A 70 7.77 8.05 -6.52
C SER A 70 8.89 7.81 -7.52
N TRP A 71 8.72 6.84 -8.41
CA TRP A 71 9.61 6.61 -9.56
C TRP A 71 9.10 7.35 -10.79
N ASP A 72 10.02 7.74 -11.67
CA ASP A 72 9.78 8.29 -13.02
C ASP A 72 9.99 7.22 -14.08
#